data_AF-A0A0C1KNJ0-F1
#
_entry.id   AF-A0A0C1KNJ0-F1
#
_cell.length_a   1.000
_cell.length_b   1.000
_cell.length_c   1.000
_cell.angle_alpha   90.00
_cell.angle_beta   90.00
_cell.angle_gamma   90.00
#
_symmetry.space_group_name_H-M   'P 1'
#
loop_
_entity.id
_entity.type
_entity.pdbx_description
1 polymer ?
#
loop_
_entity_poly.entity_id
_entity_poly.type
_entity_poly.pdbx_seq_one_letter_code
_entity_poly.pdbx_strand_id
1 'polypeptide(L)'
;MILTKNSNQGLWGGRREIYWQSATKNTFTARELIEFAKKNDWKLVDTITISANTVTLKRISALINEDYSLELLKQEIIPNIDSGSNKVYVFKTTWLAVEPGNNRETFENGFALINSAGTELRINHIWGE
;
A
#
# COMPACT_ATOMS: atom_id res chain seq x y z
N MET A 1 3.80 7.24 16.91
CA MET A 1 3.17 8.56 16.65
C MET A 1 2.64 8.58 15.22
N ILE A 2 1.43 9.12 15.00
CA ILE A 2 0.96 9.42 13.63
C ILE A 2 1.71 10.67 13.18
N LEU A 3 2.44 10.58 12.08
CA LEU A 3 3.14 11.73 11.50
C LEU A 3 2.26 12.44 10.48
N THR A 4 1.50 11.68 9.67
CA THR A 4 0.61 12.24 8.67
C THR A 4 -0.67 11.41 8.57
N LYS A 5 -1.82 12.09 8.50
CA LYS A 5 -3.12 11.50 8.15
C LYS A 5 -3.76 12.38 7.10
N ASN A 6 -3.64 11.98 5.84
CA ASN A 6 -4.26 12.67 4.71
C ASN A 6 -5.47 11.85 4.25
N SER A 7 -6.62 12.51 4.12
CA SER A 7 -7.84 11.92 3.57
C SER A 7 -8.46 12.95 2.64
N ASN A 8 -8.19 12.82 1.34
CA ASN A 8 -8.89 13.59 0.33
C ASN A 8 -10.10 12.75 -0.12
N GLN A 9 -11.31 13.28 0.04
CA GLN A 9 -12.54 12.61 -0.37
C GLN A 9 -13.29 13.56 -1.29
N GLY A 10 -13.22 13.29 -2.59
CA GLY A 10 -14.00 13.95 -3.62
C GLY A 10 -15.33 13.25 -3.85
N LEU A 11 -16.18 13.86 -4.67
CA LEU A 11 -17.49 13.32 -5.05
C LEU A 11 -17.38 11.98 -5.81
N TRP A 12 -16.26 11.77 -6.50
CA TRP A 12 -16.05 10.65 -7.42
C TRP A 12 -14.99 9.67 -6.95
N GLY A 13 -14.33 9.92 -5.82
CA GLY A 13 -13.21 9.11 -5.35
C GLY A 13 -12.49 9.71 -4.16
N GLY A 14 -11.46 9.03 -3.69
CA GLY A 14 -10.68 9.50 -2.58
C GLY A 14 -9.35 8.78 -2.41
N ARG A 15 -8.47 9.45 -1.68
CA ARG A 15 -7.16 8.94 -1.30
C ARG A 15 -6.99 9.09 0.20
N ARG A 16 -6.61 7.99 0.84
CA ARG A 16 -6.23 7.96 2.24
C ARG A 16 -4.78 7.51 2.35
N GLU A 17 -3.97 8.36 2.96
CA GLU A 17 -2.60 8.03 3.36
C GLU A 17 -2.50 8.18 4.86
N ILE A 18 -1.95 7.17 5.52
CA ILE A 18 -1.60 7.24 6.93
C ILE A 18 -0.16 6.81 7.10
N TYR A 19 0.61 7.64 7.78
CA TYR A 19 2.00 7.38 8.10
C TYR A 19 2.21 7.40 9.61
N TRP A 20 2.68 6.27 10.14
CA TRP A 20 3.10 6.11 11.52
C TRP A 20 4.60 5.87 11.63
N GLN A 21 5.20 6.46 12.65
CA GLN A 21 6.59 6.21 13.03
C GLN A 21 6.71 5.96 14.54
N SER A 22 7.66 5.13 14.93
CA SER A 22 8.01 4.78 16.30
C SER A 22 9.52 4.79 16.49
N ALA A 23 9.99 5.23 17.66
CA ALA A 23 11.40 5.10 18.02
C ALA A 23 11.78 3.65 18.39
N THR A 24 10.79 2.81 18.69
CA THR A 24 10.99 1.42 19.14
C THR A 24 10.96 0.46 17.96
N LYS A 25 12.00 -0.37 17.83
CA LYS A 25 12.05 -1.41 16.79
C LYS A 25 10.93 -2.42 16.97
N ASN A 26 10.48 -3.01 15.86
CA ASN A 26 9.39 -4.00 15.82
C ASN A 26 8.07 -3.50 16.44
N THR A 27 7.81 -2.18 16.43
CA THR A 27 6.53 -1.62 16.87
C THR A 27 5.41 -2.03 15.91
N PHE A 28 5.67 -2.00 14.61
CA PHE A 28 4.70 -2.38 13.60
C PHE A 28 4.99 -3.78 13.10
N THR A 29 4.00 -4.66 13.23
CA THR A 29 4.12 -6.07 12.83
C THR A 29 3.14 -6.42 11.72
N ALA A 30 3.52 -7.41 10.90
CA ALA A 30 2.65 -7.96 9.88
C ALA A 30 1.32 -8.49 10.47
N ARG A 31 1.39 -9.09 11.66
CA ARG A 31 0.22 -9.63 12.36
C ARG A 31 -0.80 -8.54 12.65
N GLU A 32 -0.38 -7.45 13.28
CA GLU A 32 -1.29 -6.35 13.62
C GLU A 32 -1.85 -5.66 12.38
N LEU A 33 -1.02 -5.48 11.35
CA LEU A 33 -1.43 -4.93 10.07
C LEU A 33 -2.51 -5.81 9.41
N ILE A 34 -2.33 -7.13 9.38
CA ILE A 34 -3.29 -8.06 8.79
C ILE A 34 -4.59 -8.09 9.59
N GLU A 35 -4.52 -8.05 10.92
CA GLU A 35 -5.73 -7.96 11.77
C GLU A 35 -6.46 -6.62 11.59
N PHE A 36 -5.73 -5.51 11.42
CA PHE A 36 -6.31 -4.23 11.03
C PHE A 36 -7.01 -4.34 9.66
N ALA A 37 -6.35 -4.92 8.66
CA ALA A 37 -6.90 -5.08 7.32
C ALA A 37 -8.21 -5.89 7.35
N LYS A 38 -8.22 -7.05 8.03
CA LYS A 38 -9.42 -7.88 8.19
C LYS A 38 -10.59 -7.13 8.83
N LYS A 39 -10.33 -6.30 9.85
CA LYS A 39 -11.37 -5.48 10.50
C LYS A 39 -11.97 -4.41 9.60
N ASN A 40 -11.30 -4.07 8.49
CA ASN A 40 -11.75 -3.12 7.48
C ASN A 40 -12.20 -3.83 6.19
N ASP A 41 -12.47 -5.14 6.24
CA ASP A 41 -12.86 -5.96 5.09
C ASP A 41 -11.83 -5.99 3.96
N TRP A 42 -10.55 -5.79 4.29
CA TRP A 42 -9.46 -5.91 3.34
C TRP A 42 -8.87 -7.32 3.39
N LYS A 43 -8.71 -7.92 2.21
CA LYS A 43 -8.14 -9.24 2.04
C LYS A 43 -6.70 -9.12 1.55
N LEU A 44 -5.75 -9.67 2.29
CA LEU A 44 -4.36 -9.75 1.83
C LEU A 44 -4.31 -10.61 0.56
N VAL A 45 -3.74 -10.05 -0.50
CA VAL A 45 -3.53 -10.72 -1.78
C VAL A 45 -2.08 -11.16 -1.90
N ASP A 46 -1.15 -10.26 -1.57
CA ASP A 46 0.27 -10.53 -1.73
C ASP A 46 1.14 -9.83 -0.68
N THR A 47 2.37 -10.32 -0.51
CA THR A 47 3.40 -9.72 0.32
C THR A 47 4.74 -9.73 -0.42
N ILE A 48 5.26 -8.55 -0.69
CA ILE A 48 6.43 -8.32 -1.50
C ILE A 48 7.55 -7.80 -0.60
N THR A 49 8.72 -8.44 -0.67
CA THR A 49 9.92 -7.90 -0.03
C THR A 49 10.71 -7.10 -1.05
N ILE A 50 10.95 -5.82 -0.75
CA ILE A 50 11.65 -4.89 -1.62
C ILE A 50 12.88 -4.35 -0.90
N SER A 51 14.04 -4.67 -1.42
CA SER A 51 15.25 -3.89 -1.17
C SER A 51 15.43 -2.86 -2.29
N ALA A 52 16.07 -1.74 -2.02
CA ALA A 52 16.27 -0.63 -2.97
C ALA A 52 17.11 -0.96 -4.23
N ASN A 53 17.31 -2.23 -4.57
CA ASN A 53 17.92 -2.68 -5.81
C ASN A 53 16.86 -2.88 -6.92
N THR A 54 17.23 -2.48 -8.14
CA THR A 54 16.38 -2.32 -9.34
C THR A 54 15.63 -3.58 -9.82
N VAL A 55 15.96 -4.75 -9.27
CA VAL A 55 15.46 -6.07 -9.70
C VAL A 55 14.01 -6.33 -9.28
N THR A 56 13.45 -5.50 -8.39
CA THR A 56 12.19 -5.79 -7.71
C THR A 56 10.93 -5.45 -8.52
N LEU A 57 11.01 -4.47 -9.42
CA LEU A 57 9.86 -4.01 -10.23
C LEU A 57 9.29 -5.05 -11.18
N LYS A 58 10.16 -5.85 -11.83
CA LYS A 58 9.75 -6.94 -12.73
C LYS A 58 9.03 -8.08 -11.99
N ARG A 59 9.36 -8.29 -10.70
CA ARG A 59 8.68 -9.29 -9.86
C ARG A 59 7.32 -8.79 -9.39
N ILE A 60 7.24 -7.51 -8.99
CA ILE A 60 5.98 -6.87 -8.59
C ILE A 60 4.95 -6.90 -9.73
N SER A 61 5.37 -6.56 -10.95
CA SER A 61 4.49 -6.60 -12.14
C SER A 61 4.02 -8.00 -12.53
N ALA A 62 4.70 -9.06 -12.07
CA ALA A 62 4.30 -10.44 -12.36
C ALA A 62 3.33 -11.02 -11.31
N LEU A 63 3.20 -10.36 -10.15
CA LEU A 63 2.38 -10.81 -9.02
C LEU A 63 1.03 -10.09 -8.94
N ILE A 64 0.96 -8.88 -9.47
CA ILE A 64 -0.27 -8.07 -9.52
C ILE A 64 -0.95 -8.36 -10.86
N ASN A 65 -2.17 -8.90 -10.79
CA ASN A 65 -2.90 -9.37 -11.97
C ASN A 65 -3.46 -8.24 -12.84
N GLU A 66 -3.45 -6.99 -12.37
CA GLU A 66 -4.05 -5.84 -13.05
C GLU A 66 -3.07 -4.67 -13.22
N ASP A 67 -2.99 -4.16 -14.45
CA ASP A 67 -2.08 -3.06 -14.82
C ASP A 67 -2.26 -1.81 -13.95
N TYR A 68 -3.50 -1.50 -13.54
CA TYR A 68 -3.77 -0.28 -12.76
C TYR A 68 -3.31 -0.38 -11.30
N SER A 69 -3.46 -1.54 -10.64
CA SER A 69 -2.93 -1.74 -9.29
C SER A 69 -1.41 -1.60 -9.26
N LEU A 70 -0.72 -2.10 -10.29
CA LEU A 70 0.72 -1.94 -10.45
C LEU A 70 1.12 -0.46 -10.59
N GLU A 71 0.35 0.33 -11.34
CA GLU A 71 0.57 1.77 -11.48
C GLU A 71 0.36 2.51 -10.16
N LEU A 72 -0.71 2.21 -9.42
CA LEU A 72 -0.94 2.76 -8.09
C LEU A 72 0.22 2.43 -7.14
N LEU A 73 0.69 1.18 -7.11
CA LEU A 73 1.82 0.79 -6.27
C LEU A 73 3.10 1.56 -6.64
N LYS A 74 3.35 1.78 -7.94
CA LYS A 74 4.49 2.57 -8.41
C LYS A 74 4.42 4.03 -7.96
N GLN A 75 3.23 4.63 -7.96
CA GLN A 75 3.03 6.03 -7.60
C GLN A 75 3.04 6.23 -6.08
N GLU A 76 2.46 5.30 -5.33
CA GLU A 76 2.11 5.50 -3.91
C GLU A 76 3.13 4.89 -2.94
N ILE A 77 3.76 3.78 -3.33
CA ILE A 77 4.62 3.00 -2.42
C ILE A 77 6.08 3.16 -2.77
N ILE A 78 6.46 3.03 -4.05
CA ILE A 78 7.88 3.06 -4.46
C ILE A 78 8.62 4.31 -4.01
N PRO A 79 8.07 5.54 -4.11
CA PRO A 79 8.76 6.74 -3.66
C PRO A 79 9.06 6.76 -2.15
N ASN A 80 8.38 5.91 -1.38
CA ASN A 80 8.48 5.83 0.08
C ASN A 80 9.38 4.68 0.56
N ILE A 81 10.00 3.93 -0.35
CA ILE A 81 10.90 2.81 -0.02
C ILE A 81 12.27 3.38 0.37
N ASP A 82 12.74 3.02 1.56
CA ASP A 82 14.11 3.35 1.99
C ASP A 82 15.15 2.34 1.45
N SER A 83 16.42 2.57 1.76
CA SER A 83 17.53 1.69 1.33
C SER A 83 17.51 0.29 1.97
N GLY A 84 16.64 0.05 2.96
CA GLY A 84 16.49 -1.21 3.66
C GLY A 84 15.63 -2.25 2.94
N SER A 85 15.51 -3.43 3.56
CA SER A 85 14.59 -4.48 3.12
C SER A 85 13.18 -4.19 3.66
N ASN A 86 12.37 -3.56 2.83
CA ASN A 86 11.01 -3.16 3.13
C ASN A 86 10.03 -4.28 2.78
N LYS A 87 8.91 -4.35 3.50
CA LYS A 87 7.81 -5.26 3.18
C LYS A 87 6.60 -4.46 2.73
N VAL A 88 6.13 -4.75 1.52
CA VAL A 88 4.89 -4.23 0.96
C VAL A 88 3.82 -5.29 1.04
N TYR A 89 2.64 -4.91 1.50
CA TYR A 89 1.46 -5.75 1.58
C TYR A 89 0.41 -5.20 0.63
N VAL A 90 -0.09 -6.04 -0.25
CA VAL A 90 -1.13 -5.68 -1.23
C VAL A 90 -2.43 -6.28 -0.77
N PHE A 91 -3.47 -5.44 -0.69
CA PHE A 91 -4.79 -5.81 -0.22
C PHE A 91 -5.83 -5.55 -1.31
N LYS A 92 -6.72 -6.52 -1.45
CA LYS A 92 -8.00 -6.32 -2.12
C LYS A 92 -8.96 -5.68 -1.13
N THR A 93 -9.52 -4.52 -1.48
CA THR A 93 -10.48 -3.79 -0.66
C THR A 93 -11.90 -3.98 -1.21
N THR A 94 -12.89 -3.39 -0.53
CA THR A 94 -14.30 -3.36 -0.96
C THR A 94 -14.64 -2.14 -1.81
N TRP A 95 -13.70 -1.21 -1.99
CA TRP A 95 -13.92 0.03 -2.71
C TRP A 95 -13.18 -0.06 -4.05
N LEU A 96 -13.86 0.24 -5.16
CA LEU A 96 -13.25 0.17 -6.48
C LEU A 96 -12.39 1.41 -6.72
N ALA A 97 -11.16 1.25 -7.20
CA ALA A 97 -10.40 2.33 -7.82
C ALA A 97 -10.61 2.30 -9.33
N VAL A 98 -10.83 3.47 -9.93
CA VAL A 98 -11.03 3.62 -11.38
C VAL A 98 -10.04 4.64 -11.88
N GLU A 99 -9.33 4.33 -12.95
CA GLU A 99 -8.39 5.27 -13.53
C GLU A 99 -9.11 6.28 -14.42
N PRO A 100 -8.86 7.59 -14.22
CA PRO A 100 -9.47 8.63 -15.05
C PRO A 100 -9.12 8.46 -16.54
N GLY A 101 -10.16 8.33 -17.37
CA GLY A 101 -10.06 8.47 -18.82
C GLY A 101 -9.67 7.22 -19.61
N ASN A 102 -9.48 6.04 -18.98
CA ASN A 102 -9.20 4.80 -19.72
C ASN A 102 -9.96 3.55 -19.23
N ASN A 103 -10.95 3.73 -18.34
CA ASN A 103 -11.84 2.68 -17.80
C ASN A 103 -11.11 1.49 -17.14
N ARG A 104 -9.81 1.61 -16.81
CA ARG A 104 -9.13 0.59 -16.01
C ARG A 104 -9.61 0.70 -14.58
N GLU A 105 -9.89 -0.44 -13.95
CA GLU A 105 -10.41 -0.48 -12.59
C GLU A 105 -9.74 -1.59 -11.80
N THR A 106 -9.67 -1.43 -10.47
CA THR A 106 -9.09 -2.45 -9.60
C THR A 106 -9.66 -2.39 -8.18
N PHE A 107 -9.79 -3.55 -7.55
CA PHE A 107 -9.98 -3.65 -6.11
C PHE A 107 -8.66 -3.87 -5.35
N GLU A 108 -7.55 -4.08 -6.03
CA GLU A 108 -6.21 -4.25 -5.44
C GLU A 108 -5.56 -2.88 -5.21
N ASN A 109 -6.24 -2.03 -4.43
CA ASN A 109 -5.94 -0.61 -4.24
C ASN A 109 -5.61 -0.25 -2.78
N GLY A 110 -5.48 -1.25 -1.91
CA GLY A 110 -5.01 -1.09 -0.54
C GLY A 110 -3.56 -1.53 -0.43
N PHE A 111 -2.69 -0.66 0.04
CA PHE A 111 -1.26 -0.95 0.17
C PHE A 111 -0.77 -0.61 1.56
N ALA A 112 0.16 -1.41 2.09
CA ALA A 112 0.89 -1.05 3.29
C ALA A 112 2.39 -1.33 3.15
N LEU A 113 3.21 -0.46 3.72
CA LEU A 113 4.66 -0.56 3.74
C LEU A 113 5.14 -0.59 5.19
N ILE A 114 5.88 -1.63 5.56
CA ILE A 114 6.61 -1.70 6.83
C ILE A 114 8.10 -1.70 6.51
N ASN A 115 8.84 -0.78 7.12
CA ASN A 115 10.29 -0.72 6.94
C ASN A 115 11.00 -1.89 7.62
N SER A 116 12.27 -2.12 7.26
CA SER A 116 13.05 -3.26 7.77
C SER A 116 13.13 -3.34 9.30
N ALA A 117 13.10 -2.20 9.99
CA ALA A 117 13.20 -2.11 11.44
C ALA A 117 11.85 -2.26 12.17
N GLY A 118 10.73 -2.28 11.44
CA GLY A 118 9.38 -2.24 12.02
C GLY A 118 9.09 -0.97 12.81
N THR A 119 9.79 0.13 12.48
CA THR A 119 9.65 1.44 13.13
C THR A 119 8.74 2.37 12.35
N GLU A 120 8.44 2.05 11.09
CA GLU A 120 7.59 2.85 10.21
C GLU A 120 6.53 1.97 9.57
N LEU A 121 5.30 2.48 9.52
CA LEU A 121 4.18 1.90 8.81
C LEU A 121 3.51 2.98 7.97
N ARG A 122 3.38 2.72 6.67
CA ARG A 122 2.54 3.53 5.78
C ARG A 122 1.39 2.69 5.27
N ILE A 123 0.20 3.28 5.21
CA ILE A 123 -0.98 2.69 4.58
C ILE A 123 -1.47 3.68 3.53
N ASN A 124 -1.70 3.18 2.32
CA ASN A 124 -2.32 3.90 1.22
C ASN A 124 -3.59 3.16 0.78
N HIS A 125 -4.65 3.92 0.54
CA HIS A 125 -5.90 3.42 -0.03
C HIS A 125 -6.43 4.45 -1.02
N ILE A 126 -6.69 4.02 -2.24
CA ILE A 126 -7.17 4.86 -3.33
C ILE A 126 -8.47 4.24 -3.82
N TRP A 127 -9.52 5.02 -4.04
CA TRP A 127 -10.79 4.54 -4.58
C TRP A 127 -11.46 5.61 -5.42
N GLY A 128 -12.42 5.21 -6.24
CA GLY A 128 -13.04 6.06 -7.24
C GLY A 128 -12.05 6.57 -8.28
N GLU A 129 -12.42 7.65 -8.97
CA GLU A 129 -11.62 8.35 -9.99
C GLU A 129 -10.65 9.38 -9.40
#